data_AF-A0A971PYH6-F1
#
_entry.id   AF-A0A971PYH6-F1
#
_cell.length_a   1.000
_cell.length_b   1.000
_cell.length_c   1.000
_cell.angle_alpha   90.00
_cell.angle_beta   90.00
_cell.angle_gamma   90.00
#
_symmetry.space_group_name_H-M   'P 1'
#
loop_
_entity.id
_entity.type
_entity.pdbx_description
1 polymer ?
#
loop_
_entity_poly.entity_id
_entity_poly.type
_entity_poly.pdbx_seq_one_letter_code
_entity_poly.pdbx_strand_id
1 'polypeptide(L)'
;MIVNSISGAPKIMTPSYGETMEKKDFSRCLESAINEKNNKKLYSACQELESVFLNKILDTMRQSIPRSELSGRSFATETFESMLYTEYARSMSKTGSLGIADIIYKQLSGQM
;
A
#
# COMPACT_ATOMS: atom_id res chain seq x y z
N MET A 1 21.76 -15.23 -42.31
CA MET A 1 22.52 -15.06 -41.04
C MET A 1 23.13 -13.68 -41.10
N ILE A 2 22.85 -12.72 -40.23
CA ILE A 2 22.74 -12.78 -38.77
C ILE A 2 21.67 -11.76 -38.32
N VAL A 3 20.71 -12.21 -37.51
CA VAL A 3 19.81 -11.35 -36.73
C VAL A 3 20.59 -10.83 -35.54
N ASN A 4 20.70 -9.51 -35.37
CA ASN A 4 21.41 -8.94 -34.22
C ASN A 4 20.39 -8.51 -33.16
N SER A 5 20.47 -9.17 -31.99
CA SER A 5 19.62 -9.00 -30.83
C SER A 5 19.68 -7.59 -30.25
N ILE A 6 18.66 -6.77 -30.51
CA ILE A 6 18.29 -5.64 -29.65
C ILE A 6 17.55 -6.18 -28.41
N SER A 7 18.29 -6.85 -27.54
CA SER A 7 17.85 -7.18 -26.18
C SER A 7 18.13 -6.00 -25.26
N GLY A 8 17.28 -4.97 -25.34
CA GLY A 8 17.29 -3.83 -24.45
C GLY A 8 15.91 -3.63 -23.84
N ALA A 9 15.48 -4.54 -22.95
CA ALA A 9 14.28 -4.31 -22.17
C ALA A 9 14.43 -3.00 -21.38
N PRO A 10 13.42 -2.11 -21.36
CA PRO A 10 13.49 -0.87 -20.59
C PRO A 10 13.67 -1.23 -19.12
N LYS A 11 14.69 -0.64 -18.49
CA LYS A 11 14.98 -0.79 -17.07
C LYS A 11 13.80 -0.20 -16.31
N ILE A 12 12.87 -1.06 -15.89
CA ILE A 12 11.78 -0.69 -14.98
C ILE A 12 12.50 -0.12 -13.76
N MET A 13 12.35 1.18 -13.50
CA MET A 13 12.58 1.73 -12.17
C MET A 13 11.44 1.17 -11.33
N THR A 14 11.56 -0.10 -10.95
CA THR A 14 10.83 -0.62 -9.81
C THR A 14 11.16 0.35 -8.68
N PRO A 15 10.18 0.94 -7.99
CA PRO A 15 10.49 1.57 -6.72
C PRO A 15 11.27 0.52 -5.93
N SER A 16 12.55 0.81 -5.69
CA SER A 16 13.42 -0.06 -4.93
C SER A 16 12.86 -0.08 -3.53
N TYR A 17 12.01 -1.06 -3.25
CA TYR A 17 11.66 -1.46 -1.89
C TYR A 17 12.86 -2.21 -1.30
N GLY A 18 14.04 -1.59 -1.36
CA GLY A 18 15.12 -1.83 -0.42
C GLY A 18 14.85 -0.86 0.73
N GLU A 19 14.70 -1.28 1.95
CA GLU A 19 15.30 -2.44 2.61
C GLU A 19 14.22 -3.36 3.18
N THR A 20 14.54 -4.64 3.35
CA THR A 20 13.88 -5.49 4.35
C THR A 20 13.94 -4.75 5.68
N MET A 21 12.87 -4.03 6.03
CA MET A 21 12.66 -3.52 7.39
C MET A 21 12.84 -4.71 8.32
N GLU A 22 13.88 -4.68 9.16
CA GLU A 22 14.11 -5.76 10.11
C GLU A 22 12.80 -5.97 10.89
N LYS A 23 12.24 -7.17 10.81
CA LYS A 23 11.04 -7.58 11.57
C LYS A 23 11.11 -7.16 13.05
N LYS A 24 12.34 -7.06 13.57
CA LYS A 24 12.68 -6.64 14.93
C LYS A 24 12.36 -5.17 15.22
N ASP A 25 12.60 -4.26 14.28
CA ASP A 25 12.37 -2.82 14.47
C ASP A 25 10.88 -2.48 14.50
N PHE A 26 10.08 -3.10 13.63
CA PHE A 26 8.63 -2.97 13.67
C PHE A 26 8.06 -3.49 14.98
N SER A 27 8.50 -4.69 15.43
CA SER A 27 8.02 -5.31 16.67
C SER A 27 8.35 -4.47 17.90
N ARG A 28 9.58 -3.93 17.99
CA ARG A 28 10.00 -3.05 19.08
C ARG A 28 9.20 -1.74 19.11
N CYS A 29 8.98 -1.13 17.96
CA CYS A 29 8.19 0.10 17.84
C CYS A 29 6.73 -0.15 18.25
N LEU A 30 6.16 -1.30 17.85
CA LEU A 30 4.82 -1.72 18.21
C LEU A 30 4.68 -1.96 19.73
N GLU A 31 5.61 -2.71 20.33
CA GLU A 31 5.66 -2.95 21.78
C GLU A 31 5.79 -1.64 22.56
N SER A 32 6.66 -0.72 22.13
CA SER A 32 6.78 0.59 22.76
C SER A 32 5.48 1.40 22.65
N ALA A 33 4.79 1.40 21.51
CA ALA A 33 3.52 2.11 21.34
C ALA A 33 2.39 1.54 22.21
N ILE A 34 2.34 0.21 22.36
CA ILE A 34 1.41 -0.48 23.27
C ILE A 34 1.71 -0.11 24.72
N ASN A 35 2.99 -0.19 25.13
CA ASN A 35 3.43 0.06 26.50
C ASN A 35 3.33 1.54 26.92
N GLU A 36 3.58 2.47 26.00
CA GLU A 36 3.46 3.91 26.23
C GLU A 36 2.01 4.39 26.36
N LYS A 37 1.01 3.49 26.22
CA LYS A 37 -0.42 3.82 26.17
C LYS A 37 -0.74 4.95 25.20
N ASN A 38 0.08 5.11 24.15
CA ASN A 38 -0.14 6.13 23.15
C ASN A 38 -1.18 5.61 22.15
N ASN A 39 -2.41 5.44 22.65
CA ASN A 39 -3.55 4.90 21.93
C ASN A 39 -3.79 5.65 20.61
N LYS A 40 -3.53 6.96 20.58
CA LYS A 40 -3.64 7.77 19.36
C LYS A 40 -2.61 7.38 18.31
N LYS A 41 -1.35 7.21 18.69
CA LYS A 41 -0.28 6.80 17.75
C LYS A 41 -0.49 5.36 17.27
N LEU A 42 -0.90 4.46 18.15
CA LEU A 42 -1.22 3.08 17.80
C LEU A 42 -2.40 3.02 16.82
N TYR A 43 -3.48 3.75 17.10
CA TYR A 43 -4.64 3.82 16.22
C TYR A 43 -4.30 4.45 14.86
N SER A 44 -3.51 5.53 14.83
CA SER A 44 -3.02 6.13 13.58
C SER A 44 -2.23 5.15 12.72
N ALA A 45 -1.35 4.35 13.33
CA ALA A 45 -0.61 3.31 12.61
C ALA A 45 -1.55 2.21 12.07
N CYS A 46 -2.61 1.87 12.79
CA CYS A 46 -3.64 0.95 12.31
C CYS A 46 -4.41 1.53 11.10
N GLN A 47 -4.75 2.83 11.13
CA GLN A 47 -5.37 3.53 10.00
C GLN A 47 -4.45 3.62 8.78
N GLU A 48 -3.15 3.79 8.99
CA GLU A 48 -2.15 3.75 7.91
C GLU A 48 -2.07 2.34 7.30
N LEU A 49 -2.09 1.30 8.11
CA LEU A 49 -2.14 -0.08 7.63
C LEU A 49 -3.41 -0.35 6.81
N GLU A 50 -4.58 0.09 7.30
CA GLU A 50 -5.84 0.01 6.55
C GLU A 50 -5.75 0.75 5.20
N SER A 51 -5.05 1.88 5.14
CA SER A 51 -4.85 2.62 3.87
C SER A 51 -4.03 1.81 2.85
N VAL A 52 -2.96 1.13 3.28
CA VAL A 52 -2.14 0.29 2.40
C VAL A 52 -2.96 -0.90 1.88
N PHE A 53 -3.76 -1.50 2.76
CA PHE A 53 -4.64 -2.61 2.39
C PHE A 53 -5.72 -2.18 1.40
N LEU A 54 -6.37 -1.03 1.65
CA LEU A 54 -7.35 -0.44 0.74
C LEU A 54 -6.74 -0.13 -0.63
N ASN A 55 -5.54 0.45 -0.66
CA ASN A 55 -4.83 0.71 -1.91
C ASN A 55 -4.64 -0.57 -2.72
N LYS A 56 -4.25 -1.67 -2.06
CA LYS A 56 -4.11 -2.98 -2.71
C LYS A 56 -5.44 -3.51 -3.25
N ILE A 57 -6.53 -3.36 -2.50
CA ILE A 57 -7.87 -3.75 -2.95
C ILE A 57 -8.26 -2.96 -4.20
N LEU A 58 -8.12 -1.64 -4.15
CA LEU A 58 -8.47 -0.74 -5.27
C LEU A 58 -7.63 -1.07 -6.51
N ASP A 59 -6.35 -1.38 -6.33
CA ASP A 59 -5.49 -1.82 -7.42
C ASP A 59 -5.94 -3.15 -8.03
N THR A 60 -6.33 -4.12 -7.20
CA THR A 60 -6.87 -5.39 -7.70
C THR A 60 -8.21 -5.19 -8.44
N MET A 61 -9.08 -4.32 -7.94
CA MET A 61 -10.33 -3.95 -8.63
C MET A 61 -10.05 -3.26 -9.98
N ARG A 62 -9.06 -2.39 -10.04
CA ARG A 62 -8.66 -1.71 -11.28
C ARG A 62 -8.07 -2.68 -12.32
N GLN A 63 -7.35 -3.69 -11.85
CA GLN A 63 -6.75 -4.72 -12.71
C GLN A 63 -7.78 -5.70 -13.29
N SER A 64 -8.93 -5.88 -12.63
CA SER A 64 -9.99 -6.78 -13.11
C SER A 64 -10.82 -6.19 -14.26
N ILE A 65 -10.73 -4.89 -14.52
CA ILE A 65 -11.43 -4.23 -15.63
C ILE A 65 -10.66 -4.52 -16.93
N PRO A 66 -11.26 -5.24 -17.91
CA PRO A 66 -10.61 -5.54 -19.18
C PRO A 66 -10.31 -4.22 -19.93
N ARG A 67 -9.05 -4.06 -20.33
CA ARG A 67 -8.56 -2.85 -21.01
C ARG A 67 -8.51 -3.11 -22.50
N SER A 68 -9.08 -2.21 -23.32
CA SER A 68 -8.97 -2.28 -24.78
C SER A 68 -7.61 -1.78 -25.26
N GLU A 69 -7.02 -2.39 -26.30
CA GLU A 69 -5.75 -1.94 -26.91
C GLU A 69 -5.83 -0.50 -27.45
N LEU A 70 -7.04 -0.01 -27.77
CA LEU A 70 -7.28 1.35 -28.25
C LEU A 70 -7.13 2.42 -27.16
N SER A 71 -7.12 2.05 -25.87
CA SER A 71 -7.07 3.01 -24.75
C SER A 71 -5.64 3.38 -24.33
N GLY A 72 -4.67 3.29 -25.25
CA GLY A 72 -3.23 3.49 -25.05
C GLY A 72 -2.84 4.13 -23.72
N ARG A 73 -2.48 3.29 -22.73
CA ARG A 73 -2.06 3.80 -21.42
C ARG A 73 -0.74 4.53 -21.58
N SER A 74 -0.75 5.83 -21.29
CA SER A 74 0.49 6.57 -21.13
C SER A 74 1.07 6.28 -19.74
N PHE A 75 2.40 6.26 -19.64
CA PHE A 75 3.10 6.18 -18.35
C PHE A 75 2.64 7.27 -17.37
N ALA A 76 2.30 8.45 -17.89
CA ALA A 76 1.76 9.56 -17.09
C ALA A 76 0.39 9.21 -16.49
N THR A 77 -0.49 8.58 -17.26
CA THR A 77 -1.81 8.13 -16.78
C THR A 77 -1.68 7.08 -15.69
N GLU A 78 -0.80 6.09 -15.86
CA GLU A 78 -0.58 5.05 -14.84
C GLU A 78 -0.04 5.61 -13.53
N THR A 79 0.92 6.53 -13.65
CA THR A 79 1.51 7.20 -12.48
C THR A 79 0.46 8.04 -11.76
N PHE A 80 -0.33 8.82 -12.50
CA PHE A 80 -1.42 9.63 -11.93
C PHE A 80 -2.49 8.77 -11.27
N GLU A 81 -2.95 7.70 -11.94
CA GLU A 81 -3.90 6.74 -11.37
C GLU A 81 -3.37 6.17 -10.05
N SER A 82 -2.11 5.71 -10.02
CA SER A 82 -1.49 5.15 -8.80
C SER A 82 -1.51 6.15 -7.64
N MET A 83 -1.12 7.40 -7.89
CA MET A 83 -1.19 8.47 -6.88
C MET A 83 -2.63 8.74 -6.43
N LEU A 84 -3.57 8.78 -7.37
CA LEU A 84 -4.99 9.00 -7.10
C LEU A 84 -5.56 7.91 -6.17
N TYR A 85 -5.33 6.63 -6.50
CA TYR A 85 -5.80 5.51 -5.67
C TYR A 85 -5.10 5.48 -4.30
N THR A 86 -3.87 5.97 -4.19
CA THR A 86 -3.18 6.14 -2.91
C THR A 86 -3.90 7.15 -2.01
N GLU A 87 -4.28 8.31 -2.56
CA GLU A 87 -5.01 9.33 -1.78
C GLU A 87 -6.44 8.90 -1.44
N TYR A 88 -7.12 8.19 -2.36
CA TYR A 88 -8.43 7.60 -2.06
C TYR A 88 -8.35 6.62 -0.90
N ALA A 89 -7.38 5.70 -0.92
CA ALA A 89 -7.19 4.74 0.14
C ALA A 89 -6.88 5.41 1.49
N ARG A 90 -6.05 6.46 1.49
CA ARG A 90 -5.74 7.27 2.69
C ARG A 90 -6.97 8.02 3.22
N SER A 91 -7.81 8.57 2.34
CA SER A 91 -9.02 9.27 2.76
C SER A 91 -10.05 8.28 3.33
N MET A 92 -10.25 7.15 2.66
CA MET A 92 -11.16 6.09 3.09
C MET A 92 -10.75 5.48 4.45
N SER A 93 -9.46 5.23 4.70
CA SER A 93 -9.02 4.70 5.99
C SER A 93 -9.23 5.69 7.16
N LYS A 94 -9.10 6.99 6.90
CA LYS A 94 -9.39 8.02 7.92
C LYS A 94 -10.87 8.07 8.32
N THR A 95 -11.77 7.75 7.39
CA THR A 95 -13.22 7.69 7.68
C THR A 95 -13.65 6.43 8.40
N GLY A 96 -12.78 5.42 8.51
CA GLY A 96 -13.12 4.12 9.11
C GLY A 96 -14.08 3.28 8.23
N SER A 97 -14.05 3.47 6.91
CA SER A 97 -15.03 2.86 5.98
C SER A 97 -15.06 1.33 6.03
N LEU A 98 -13.96 0.64 6.34
CA LEU A 98 -13.91 -0.82 6.45
C LEU A 98 -13.87 -1.34 7.90
N GLY A 99 -13.49 -0.49 8.86
CA GLY A 99 -13.37 -0.88 10.28
C GLY A 99 -12.22 -1.87 10.55
N ILE A 100 -11.29 -2.05 9.61
CA ILE A 100 -10.16 -2.98 9.78
C ILE A 100 -9.17 -2.40 10.79
N ALA A 101 -8.96 -1.08 10.76
CA ALA A 101 -8.12 -0.39 11.74
C ALA A 101 -8.61 -0.63 13.18
N ASP A 102 -9.93 -0.62 13.40
CA ASP A 102 -10.54 -0.89 14.71
C ASP A 102 -10.29 -2.33 15.18
N ILE A 103 -10.46 -3.30 14.28
CA ILE A 103 -10.22 -4.72 14.59
C ILE A 103 -8.76 -4.91 14.99
N ILE A 104 -7.82 -4.39 14.19
CA ILE A 104 -6.39 -4.48 14.44
C ILE A 104 -6.03 -3.78 15.76
N TYR A 105 -6.58 -2.58 16.00
CA TYR A 105 -6.37 -1.85 17.24
C TYR A 105 -6.85 -2.65 18.46
N LYS A 106 -8.03 -3.28 18.40
CA LYS A 106 -8.55 -4.12 19.49
C LYS A 106 -7.66 -5.34 19.76
N GLN A 107 -7.16 -5.99 18.71
CA GLN A 107 -6.21 -7.10 18.84
C GLN A 107 -4.91 -6.66 19.54
N LEU A 108 -4.36 -5.51 19.12
CA LEU A 108 -3.07 -5.02 19.61
C LEU A 108 -3.14 -4.39 21.01
N SER A 109 -4.27 -3.79 21.36
CA SER A 109 -4.49 -3.19 22.69
C SER A 109 -4.88 -4.22 23.75
N GLY A 110 -5.00 -5.50 23.39
CA GLY A 110 -5.42 -6.56 24.31
C GLY A 110 -6.86 -6.39 24.80
N GLN A 111 -7.71 -5.67 24.06
CA GLN A 111 -9.13 -5.45 24.38
C GLN A 111 -10.04 -6.55 23.80
N MET A 112 -9.59 -7.81 23.80
CA MET A 112 -10.42 -8.95 23.40
C MET A 112 -10.81 -9.79 24.62
#